data_AF-A0A9W9JPX0-F1
#
_entry.id   AF-A0A9W9JPX0-F1
#
_cell.length_a   1.000
_cell.length_b   1.000
_cell.length_c   1.000
_cell.angle_alpha   90.00
_cell.angle_beta   90.00
_cell.angle_gamma   90.00
#
_symmetry.space_group_name_H-M   'P 1'
#
loop_
_entity.id
_entity.type
_entity.pdbx_description
1 polymer ?
#
loop_
_entity_poly.entity_id
_entity_poly.type
_entity_poly.pdbx_seq_one_letter_code
_entity_poly.pdbx_strand_id
1 'polypeptide(L)'
;MPLLSKPPSSVIIIGGGFSGLAMACQLQRTFDLDDYIIYDRNNGIGGTWWANTYPGCGVDIPGICYSLSFAPNPNFTKLFPPQSEILNYMHRVASYYGVCDHFIGNTEWEGADWQDEKQLWLVRLKDLQTGDQFTRECRILISGVGGLVNPRKLDVEGSETFEGSIIHTAQWQKSVDLRDKHVSVIGNGGVSPYSCDRVGKYSDRSAASAIQLVPEIIKEAKSVTQFMRSSHHLVESPNYEISPFWQSVFCYHPSILYVLRFLMFIYMEVSFLHSQTNNPGRLARANSERNSREYRRVFDRAYTKSLHRDNFTLTNDPIVQIKPTAIVTDSKEEIYADIIILATGFALTQYDIEIKGRHGKTRAQYWKEAEGKSTFKTVAMSEFPNFFYILGPNSGRVYTSTLVIIESQVNLVINVIRPIILRHASSVEVRASGDKQYQDGLNHALENTIYNRSCSSYFIDEYTGKNWFIYPWNSVHLWWEMYWNAAVGWEYHT
;
A
#
# COMPACT_ATOMS: atom_id res chain seq x y z
N MET A 1 -15.87 -20.86 -33.72
CA MET A 1 -17.13 -20.50 -33.04
C MET A 1 -16.90 -19.18 -32.33
N PRO A 2 -17.74 -18.15 -32.54
CA PRO A 2 -17.68 -16.97 -31.69
C PRO A 2 -17.97 -17.45 -30.27
N LEU A 3 -17.07 -17.15 -29.33
CA LEU A 3 -17.29 -17.40 -27.91
C LEU A 3 -18.66 -16.81 -27.56
N LEU A 4 -19.63 -17.66 -27.23
CA LEU A 4 -20.90 -17.22 -26.64
C LEU A 4 -20.55 -16.21 -25.55
N SER A 5 -21.05 -14.98 -25.67
CA SER A 5 -20.78 -13.90 -24.73
C SER A 5 -21.17 -14.41 -23.34
N LYS A 6 -20.19 -14.66 -22.48
CA LYS A 6 -20.46 -15.04 -21.08
C LYS A 6 -21.35 -13.97 -20.46
N PRO A 7 -22.33 -14.35 -19.61
CA PRO A 7 -23.13 -13.35 -18.90
C PRO A 7 -22.21 -12.42 -18.09
N PRO A 8 -22.56 -11.12 -17.97
CA PRO A 8 -21.78 -10.18 -17.20
C PRO A 8 -21.70 -10.60 -15.73
N SER A 9 -20.49 -10.63 -15.18
CA SER A 9 -20.29 -10.92 -13.76
C SER A 9 -20.92 -9.84 -12.89
N SER A 10 -21.40 -10.21 -11.70
CA SER A 10 -21.95 -9.23 -10.78
C SER A 10 -20.86 -8.30 -10.23
N VAL A 11 -19.70 -8.85 -9.86
CA VAL A 11 -18.56 -8.05 -9.38
C VAL A 11 -17.25 -8.51 -10.01
N ILE A 12 -16.42 -7.57 -10.48
CA ILE A 12 -15.00 -7.82 -10.77
C ILE A 12 -14.17 -7.05 -9.77
N ILE A 13 -13.19 -7.72 -9.17
CA ILE A 13 -12.21 -7.15 -8.25
C ILE A 13 -10.83 -7.20 -8.93
N ILE A 14 -10.14 -6.08 -8.99
CA ILE A 14 -8.76 -6.01 -9.49
C ILE A 14 -7.81 -5.93 -8.30
N GLY A 15 -6.98 -6.95 -8.13
CA GLY A 15 -5.99 -7.09 -7.06
C GLY A 15 -6.39 -8.11 -6.00
N GLY A 16 -5.58 -9.16 -5.84
CA GLY A 16 -5.67 -10.21 -4.84
C GLY A 16 -4.86 -9.91 -3.56
N GLY A 17 -4.69 -8.64 -3.21
CA GLY A 17 -4.13 -8.21 -1.92
C GLY A 17 -5.16 -8.24 -0.79
N PHE A 18 -4.82 -7.65 0.37
CA PHE A 18 -5.77 -7.52 1.49
C PHE A 18 -7.07 -6.82 1.11
N SER A 19 -7.01 -5.81 0.25
CA SER A 19 -8.19 -5.09 -0.26
C SER A 19 -9.17 -6.03 -0.96
N GLY A 20 -8.69 -6.78 -1.96
CA GLY A 20 -9.54 -7.72 -2.71
C GLY A 20 -9.98 -8.92 -1.89
N LEU A 21 -9.09 -9.46 -1.06
CA LEU A 21 -9.42 -10.56 -0.15
C LEU A 21 -10.52 -10.16 0.85
N ALA A 22 -10.41 -8.99 1.48
CA ALA A 22 -11.42 -8.50 2.42
C ALA A 22 -12.77 -8.27 1.72
N MET A 23 -12.75 -7.68 0.52
CA MET A 23 -13.96 -7.46 -0.27
C MET A 23 -14.63 -8.79 -0.63
N ALA A 24 -13.89 -9.76 -1.17
CA ALA A 24 -14.39 -11.07 -1.54
C ALA A 24 -15.00 -11.83 -0.35
N CYS A 25 -14.29 -11.88 0.78
CA CYS A 25 -14.81 -12.48 2.01
C CYS A 25 -16.14 -11.84 2.44
N GLN A 26 -16.28 -10.51 2.32
CA GLN A 26 -17.53 -9.83 2.71
C GLN A 26 -18.66 -10.01 1.69
N LEU A 27 -18.36 -10.14 0.39
CA LEU A 27 -19.37 -10.50 -0.62
C LEU A 27 -20.00 -11.86 -0.29
N GLN A 28 -19.16 -12.86 0.03
CA GLN A 28 -19.62 -14.18 0.43
C GLN A 28 -20.36 -14.13 1.79
N ARG A 29 -19.76 -13.53 2.82
CA ARG A 29 -20.39 -13.47 4.17
C ARG A 29 -21.71 -12.70 4.21
N THR A 30 -21.88 -11.68 3.37
CA THR A 30 -23.04 -10.76 3.44
C THR A 30 -24.15 -11.14 2.48
N PHE A 31 -23.79 -11.62 1.29
CA PHE A 31 -24.74 -11.86 0.20
C PHE A 31 -24.77 -13.31 -0.28
N ASP A 32 -23.89 -14.18 0.22
CA ASP A 32 -23.66 -15.52 -0.34
C ASP A 32 -23.39 -15.44 -1.86
N LEU A 33 -22.67 -14.39 -2.28
CA LEU A 33 -22.46 -14.09 -3.68
C LEU A 33 -21.30 -14.92 -4.24
N ASP A 34 -21.62 -15.79 -5.19
CA ASP A 34 -20.65 -16.61 -5.93
C ASP A 34 -20.22 -15.97 -7.28
N ASP A 35 -21.07 -15.10 -7.85
CA ASP A 35 -20.81 -14.44 -9.14
C ASP A 35 -19.88 -13.22 -9.01
N TYR A 36 -18.64 -13.47 -8.58
CA TYR A 36 -17.55 -12.51 -8.63
C TYR A 36 -16.24 -13.16 -9.09
N ILE A 37 -15.32 -12.33 -9.61
CA ILE A 37 -14.00 -12.76 -10.05
C ILE A 37 -12.94 -11.76 -9.59
N ILE A 38 -11.81 -12.25 -9.10
CA ILE A 38 -10.62 -11.48 -8.75
C ILE A 38 -9.55 -11.69 -9.83
N TYR A 39 -9.05 -10.61 -10.43
CA TYR A 39 -7.88 -10.66 -11.32
C TYR A 39 -6.67 -10.04 -10.64
N ASP A 40 -5.51 -10.69 -10.70
CA ASP A 40 -4.23 -10.14 -10.24
C ASP A 40 -3.10 -10.50 -11.21
N ARG A 41 -2.12 -9.60 -11.34
CA ARG A 41 -0.92 -9.83 -12.16
C ARG A 41 -0.02 -10.93 -11.60
N ASN A 42 -0.07 -11.16 -10.29
CA ASN A 42 0.63 -12.23 -9.63
C ASN A 42 -0.13 -13.55 -9.77
N ASN A 43 0.59 -14.66 -9.70
CA ASN A 43 -0.01 -15.99 -9.78
C ASN A 43 -0.68 -16.46 -8.46
N GLY A 44 -0.84 -15.59 -7.47
CA GLY A 44 -1.45 -15.96 -6.20
C GLY A 44 -1.87 -14.78 -5.34
N ILE A 45 -2.75 -15.08 -4.38
CA ILE A 45 -3.31 -14.12 -3.43
C ILE A 45 -2.21 -13.67 -2.46
N GLY A 46 -2.08 -12.37 -2.25
CA GLY A 46 -1.09 -11.82 -1.32
C GLY A 46 -0.77 -10.35 -1.58
N GLY A 47 -0.91 -9.89 -2.83
CA GLY A 47 -0.59 -8.52 -3.23
C GLY A 47 0.83 -8.14 -2.84
N THR A 48 1.00 -7.09 -2.02
CA THR A 48 2.31 -6.68 -1.46
C THR A 48 3.06 -7.84 -0.83
N TRP A 49 2.38 -8.73 -0.11
CA TRP A 49 2.98 -9.88 0.57
C TRP A 49 3.26 -11.04 -0.37
N TRP A 50 2.73 -11.05 -1.59
CA TRP A 50 3.19 -11.97 -2.63
C TRP A 50 4.45 -11.42 -3.32
N ALA A 51 4.42 -10.14 -3.71
CA ALA A 51 5.47 -9.54 -4.52
C ALA A 51 6.78 -9.29 -3.76
N ASN A 52 6.71 -8.80 -2.52
CA ASN A 52 7.89 -8.41 -1.75
C ASN A 52 8.41 -9.62 -0.98
N THR A 53 9.51 -10.22 -1.44
CA THR A 53 10.11 -11.41 -0.82
C THR A 53 11.58 -11.23 -0.45
N TYR A 54 12.03 -9.98 -0.38
CA TYR A 54 13.41 -9.65 0.00
C TYR A 54 13.71 -10.06 1.46
N PRO A 55 14.97 -10.43 1.77
CA PRO A 55 15.38 -10.80 3.13
C PRO A 55 15.03 -9.73 4.16
N GLY A 56 14.47 -10.16 5.30
CA GLY A 56 14.06 -9.25 6.37
C GLY A 56 12.69 -8.59 6.19
N CYS A 57 12.02 -8.80 5.04
CA CYS A 57 10.68 -8.24 4.80
C CYS A 57 9.68 -8.70 5.88
N GLY A 58 8.98 -7.75 6.48
CA GLY A 58 7.98 -8.01 7.51
C GLY A 58 7.18 -6.76 7.87
N VAL A 59 6.16 -6.95 8.69
CA VAL A 59 5.29 -5.85 9.12
C VAL A 59 6.01 -4.88 10.04
N ASP A 60 5.57 -3.62 10.00
CA ASP A 60 5.99 -2.51 10.85
C ASP A 60 4.97 -2.16 11.94
N ILE A 61 3.85 -2.90 12.01
CA ILE A 61 2.86 -2.80 13.09
C ILE A 61 2.67 -4.15 13.78
N PRO A 62 2.20 -4.19 15.04
CA PRO A 62 1.94 -5.44 15.73
C PRO A 62 0.99 -6.36 14.95
N GLY A 63 1.38 -7.63 14.76
CA GLY A 63 0.65 -8.63 13.99
C GLY A 63 -0.77 -8.86 14.48
N ILE A 64 -1.02 -8.69 15.79
CA ILE A 64 -2.36 -8.73 16.40
C ILE A 64 -3.33 -7.69 15.79
N CYS A 65 -2.80 -6.58 15.26
CA CYS A 65 -3.55 -5.55 14.55
C CYS A 65 -3.44 -5.68 13.00
N TYR A 66 -2.59 -6.58 12.51
CA TYR A 66 -2.37 -6.85 11.09
C TYR A 66 -2.96 -8.20 10.63
N SER A 67 -4.14 -8.50 11.17
CA SER A 67 -5.07 -9.50 10.67
C SER A 67 -6.46 -8.86 10.48
N LEU A 68 -7.28 -9.41 9.60
CA LEU A 68 -8.68 -9.01 9.43
C LEU A 68 -9.44 -9.25 10.74
N SER A 69 -10.29 -8.30 11.13
CA SER A 69 -11.01 -8.33 12.41
C SER A 69 -11.96 -9.53 12.54
N PHE A 70 -12.54 -9.96 11.41
CA PHE A 70 -13.43 -11.11 11.33
C PHE A 70 -12.71 -12.46 11.14
N ALA A 71 -11.38 -12.45 11.03
CA ALA A 71 -10.54 -13.64 10.90
C ALA A 71 -9.18 -13.41 11.60
N PRO A 72 -9.16 -13.22 12.93
CA PRO A 72 -7.92 -12.95 13.65
C PRO A 72 -6.95 -14.13 13.58
N ASN A 73 -5.64 -13.86 13.71
CA ASN A 73 -4.61 -14.89 13.67
C ASN A 73 -3.94 -15.10 15.04
N PRO A 74 -4.21 -16.22 15.73
CA PRO A 74 -3.55 -16.54 17.00
C PRO A 74 -2.13 -17.11 16.83
N ASN A 75 -1.72 -17.44 15.60
CA ASN A 75 -0.54 -18.25 15.31
C ASN A 75 0.71 -17.46 14.90
N PHE A 76 0.69 -16.12 14.99
CA PHE A 76 1.91 -15.36 14.71
C PHE A 76 3.00 -15.73 15.72
N THR A 77 4.23 -15.91 15.24
CA THR A 77 5.36 -16.32 16.10
C THR A 77 6.09 -15.13 16.70
N LYS A 78 5.87 -13.93 16.16
CA LYS A 78 6.51 -12.69 16.59
C LYS A 78 5.50 -11.56 16.69
N LEU A 79 5.79 -10.58 17.55
CA LEU A 79 4.97 -9.37 17.66
C LEU A 79 4.86 -8.66 16.30
N PHE A 80 5.94 -8.63 15.52
CA PHE A 80 5.96 -8.14 14.15
C PHE A 80 6.31 -9.28 13.18
N PRO A 81 5.32 -10.05 12.71
CA PRO A 81 5.55 -11.23 11.87
C PRO A 81 6.31 -10.93 10.57
N PRO A 82 7.14 -11.88 10.09
CA PRO A 82 7.78 -11.79 8.78
C PRO A 82 6.75 -11.91 7.65
N GLN A 83 7.14 -11.51 6.44
CA GLN A 83 6.29 -11.57 5.25
C GLN A 83 5.68 -12.96 5.02
N SER A 84 6.44 -14.03 5.23
CA SER A 84 5.99 -15.41 5.00
C SER A 84 4.81 -15.80 5.89
N GLU A 85 4.78 -15.35 7.15
CA GLU A 85 3.65 -15.58 8.06
C GLU A 85 2.41 -14.80 7.63
N ILE A 86 2.57 -13.57 7.13
CA ILE A 86 1.45 -12.79 6.60
C ILE A 86 0.87 -13.45 5.35
N LEU A 87 1.73 -13.89 4.42
CA LEU A 87 1.29 -14.55 3.20
C LEU A 87 0.55 -15.86 3.51
N ASN A 88 1.08 -16.67 4.44
CA ASN A 88 0.42 -17.90 4.88
C ASN A 88 -0.93 -17.61 5.56
N TYR A 89 -1.02 -16.54 6.37
CA TYR A 89 -2.28 -16.08 6.93
C TYR A 89 -3.30 -15.73 5.84
N MET A 90 -2.90 -14.96 4.81
CA MET A 90 -3.77 -14.59 3.70
C MET A 90 -4.27 -15.81 2.93
N HIS A 91 -3.39 -16.77 2.62
CA HIS A 91 -3.78 -18.02 1.97
C HIS A 91 -4.79 -18.83 2.81
N ARG A 92 -4.59 -18.91 4.13
CA ARG A 92 -5.52 -19.61 5.02
C ARG A 92 -6.89 -18.94 5.04
N VAL A 93 -6.95 -17.60 5.08
CA VAL A 93 -8.21 -16.87 5.01
C VAL A 93 -8.88 -17.08 3.65
N ALA A 94 -8.14 -16.95 2.55
CA ALA A 94 -8.67 -17.15 1.21
C ALA A 94 -9.26 -18.55 1.03
N SER A 95 -8.56 -19.59 1.52
CA SER A 95 -9.06 -20.96 1.48
C SER A 95 -10.27 -21.17 2.38
N TYR A 96 -10.28 -20.63 3.60
CA TYR A 96 -11.41 -20.79 4.53
C TYR A 96 -12.72 -20.20 3.99
N TYR A 97 -12.63 -19.06 3.30
CA TYR A 97 -13.80 -18.43 2.68
C TYR A 97 -14.05 -18.91 1.24
N GLY A 98 -13.23 -19.79 0.65
CA GLY A 98 -13.41 -20.25 -0.73
C GLY A 98 -13.06 -19.19 -1.80
N VAL A 99 -12.33 -18.14 -1.44
CA VAL A 99 -11.94 -17.05 -2.35
C VAL A 99 -11.03 -17.54 -3.48
N CYS A 100 -10.27 -18.62 -3.24
CA CYS A 100 -9.35 -19.19 -4.23
C CYS A 100 -10.05 -19.60 -5.53
N ASP A 101 -11.30 -20.04 -5.47
CA ASP A 101 -12.06 -20.52 -6.64
C ASP A 101 -12.49 -19.37 -7.58
N HIS A 102 -12.43 -18.12 -7.08
CA HIS A 102 -12.77 -16.90 -7.81
C HIS A 102 -11.53 -16.13 -8.27
N PHE A 103 -10.33 -16.65 -8.06
CA PHE A 103 -9.08 -15.95 -8.35
C PHE A 103 -8.46 -16.38 -9.67
N ILE A 104 -8.12 -15.40 -10.51
CA ILE A 104 -7.38 -15.58 -11.75
C ILE A 104 -6.10 -14.74 -11.69
N GLY A 105 -4.97 -15.43 -11.52
CA GLY A 105 -3.64 -14.82 -11.50
C GLY A 105 -3.08 -14.55 -12.90
N ASN A 106 -1.85 -14.05 -12.95
CA ASN A 106 -1.13 -13.71 -14.19
C ASN A 106 -1.96 -12.86 -15.17
N THR A 107 -2.84 -12.00 -14.66
CA THR A 107 -3.72 -11.17 -15.48
C THR A 107 -3.50 -9.71 -15.14
N GLU A 108 -3.02 -8.93 -16.10
CA GLU A 108 -2.82 -7.49 -15.98
C GLU A 108 -4.10 -6.73 -16.34
N TRP A 109 -4.39 -5.67 -15.60
CA TRP A 109 -5.51 -4.78 -15.89
C TRP A 109 -5.05 -3.63 -16.78
N GLU A 110 -5.66 -3.47 -17.94
CA GLU A 110 -5.28 -2.46 -18.94
C GLU A 110 -6.25 -1.27 -18.99
N GLY A 111 -7.40 -1.37 -18.33
CA GLY A 111 -8.37 -0.28 -18.21
C GLY A 111 -9.81 -0.74 -18.16
N ALA A 112 -10.74 0.21 -18.08
CA ALA A 112 -12.16 -0.10 -18.12
C ALA A 112 -12.98 1.09 -18.66
N ASP A 113 -14.08 0.78 -19.36
CA ASP A 113 -15.03 1.78 -19.84
C ASP A 113 -16.44 1.47 -19.31
N TRP A 114 -17.09 2.46 -18.73
CA TRP A 114 -18.50 2.40 -18.40
C TRP A 114 -19.35 2.44 -19.67
N GLN A 115 -20.39 1.60 -19.70
CA GLN A 115 -21.35 1.53 -20.80
C GLN A 115 -22.68 2.11 -20.30
N ASP A 116 -22.95 3.39 -20.59
CA ASP A 116 -24.16 4.09 -20.12
C ASP A 116 -25.46 3.38 -20.53
N GLU A 117 -25.54 2.81 -21.73
CA GLU A 117 -26.75 2.12 -22.20
C GLU A 117 -26.99 0.78 -21.49
N LYS A 118 -25.91 0.08 -21.13
CA LYS A 118 -25.97 -1.25 -20.51
C LYS A 118 -25.93 -1.21 -18.99
N GLN A 119 -25.51 -0.09 -18.39
CA GLN A 119 -25.21 0.05 -16.96
C GLN A 119 -24.17 -0.99 -16.48
N LEU A 120 -23.11 -1.19 -17.26
CA LEU A 120 -22.04 -2.17 -17.01
C LEU A 120 -20.67 -1.56 -17.28
N TRP A 121 -19.65 -2.11 -16.62
CA TRP A 121 -18.24 -1.88 -16.93
C TRP A 121 -17.73 -2.89 -17.95
N LEU A 122 -17.03 -2.41 -18.96
CA LEU A 122 -16.24 -3.18 -19.90
C LEU A 122 -14.77 -3.16 -19.47
N VAL A 123 -14.28 -4.24 -18.86
CA VAL A 123 -12.95 -4.34 -18.25
C VAL A 123 -11.97 -4.99 -19.23
N ARG A 124 -10.90 -4.27 -19.60
CA ARG A 124 -9.83 -4.74 -20.49
C ARG A 124 -8.72 -5.39 -19.68
N LEU A 125 -8.34 -6.60 -20.06
CA LEU A 125 -7.41 -7.45 -19.33
C LEU A 125 -6.41 -8.08 -20.31
N LYS A 126 -5.21 -8.38 -19.83
CA LYS A 126 -4.18 -9.09 -20.57
C LYS A 126 -3.66 -10.28 -19.78
N ASP A 127 -3.69 -11.45 -20.40
CA ASP A 127 -3.03 -12.64 -19.86
C ASP A 127 -1.51 -12.46 -20.02
N LEU A 128 -0.77 -12.53 -18.91
CA LEU A 128 0.67 -12.32 -18.87
C LEU A 128 1.48 -13.55 -19.29
N GLN A 129 0.86 -14.73 -19.35
CA GLN A 129 1.51 -15.97 -19.81
C GLN A 129 1.42 -16.09 -21.34
N THR A 130 0.26 -15.82 -21.91
CA THR A 130 0.02 -15.92 -23.37
C THR A 130 0.27 -14.61 -24.10
N GLY A 131 0.10 -13.47 -23.42
CA GLY A 131 0.12 -12.14 -24.01
C GLY A 131 -1.23 -11.71 -24.61
N ASP A 132 -2.24 -12.58 -24.59
CA ASP A 132 -3.55 -12.32 -25.18
C ASP A 132 -4.33 -11.25 -24.42
N GLN A 133 -4.91 -10.32 -25.15
CA GLN A 133 -5.82 -9.32 -24.62
C GLN A 133 -7.26 -9.81 -24.72
N PHE A 134 -8.03 -9.61 -23.65
CA PHE A 134 -9.44 -9.97 -23.60
C PHE A 134 -10.25 -8.99 -22.77
N THR A 135 -11.57 -9.15 -22.78
CA THR A 135 -12.48 -8.23 -22.12
C THR A 135 -13.54 -8.99 -21.34
N ARG A 136 -13.98 -8.39 -20.23
CA ARG A 136 -15.05 -8.88 -19.36
C ARG A 136 -16.04 -7.78 -19.05
N GLU A 137 -17.32 -8.14 -19.00
CA GLU A 137 -18.37 -7.22 -18.56
C GLU A 137 -18.70 -7.48 -17.08
N CYS A 138 -18.87 -6.43 -16.29
CA CYS A 138 -19.40 -6.55 -14.92
C CYS A 138 -20.30 -5.40 -14.51
N ARG A 139 -21.14 -5.61 -13.49
CA ARG A 139 -21.99 -4.54 -12.94
C ARG A 139 -21.21 -3.61 -12.04
N ILE A 140 -20.39 -4.19 -11.17
CA ILE A 140 -19.60 -3.48 -10.16
C ILE A 140 -18.12 -3.78 -10.41
N LEU A 141 -17.30 -2.74 -10.45
CA LEU A 141 -15.86 -2.84 -10.60
C LEU A 141 -15.17 -2.31 -9.34
N ILE A 142 -14.41 -3.17 -8.66
CA ILE A 142 -13.67 -2.84 -7.45
C ILE A 142 -12.18 -2.81 -7.76
N SER A 143 -11.53 -1.66 -7.57
CA SER A 143 -10.09 -1.51 -7.64
C SER A 143 -9.44 -1.70 -6.27
N GLY A 144 -8.88 -2.89 -6.04
CA GLY A 144 -8.03 -3.26 -4.91
C GLY A 144 -6.54 -3.29 -5.25
N VAL A 145 -6.11 -2.55 -6.29
CA VAL A 145 -4.73 -2.59 -6.82
C VAL A 145 -3.66 -2.20 -5.80
N GLY A 146 -4.02 -1.37 -4.81
CA GLY A 146 -3.12 -0.91 -3.76
C GLY A 146 -2.27 0.32 -4.13
N GLY A 147 -1.61 0.89 -3.12
CA GLY A 147 -0.82 2.12 -3.25
C GLY A 147 0.62 1.89 -3.68
N LEU A 148 1.27 0.81 -3.25
CA LEU A 148 2.72 0.60 -3.37
C LEU A 148 3.00 -0.68 -4.16
N VAL A 149 2.91 -0.59 -5.49
CA VAL A 149 2.88 -1.77 -6.37
C VAL A 149 3.98 -1.72 -7.43
N ASN A 150 4.06 -0.64 -8.20
CA ASN A 150 4.96 -0.53 -9.35
C ASN A 150 6.34 -0.02 -8.89
N PRO A 151 7.41 -0.83 -8.96
CA PRO A 151 8.75 -0.46 -8.52
C PRO A 151 9.30 0.76 -9.27
N ARG A 152 10.04 1.61 -8.58
CA ARG A 152 10.75 2.71 -9.24
C ARG A 152 12.07 2.19 -9.83
N LYS A 153 12.20 2.27 -11.15
CA LYS A 153 13.43 1.91 -11.85
C LYS A 153 14.58 2.86 -11.45
N LEU A 154 15.81 2.36 -11.59
CA LEU A 154 17.00 3.20 -11.49
C LEU A 154 17.02 4.14 -12.70
N ASP A 155 17.05 5.43 -12.44
CA ASP A 155 17.08 6.49 -13.46
C ASP A 155 18.39 7.25 -13.30
N VAL A 156 19.48 6.60 -13.71
CA VAL A 156 20.86 7.11 -13.67
C VAL A 156 21.53 6.71 -14.98
N GLU A 157 22.24 7.65 -15.61
CA GLU A 157 22.98 7.44 -16.84
C GLU A 157 23.92 6.22 -16.75
N GLY A 158 23.90 5.36 -17.76
CA GLY A 158 24.74 4.16 -17.87
C GLY A 158 24.21 2.93 -17.12
N SER A 159 23.07 3.02 -16.42
CA SER A 159 22.47 1.90 -15.70
C SER A 159 22.15 0.69 -16.60
N GLU A 160 21.84 0.94 -17.87
CA GLU A 160 21.60 -0.05 -18.92
C GLU A 160 22.86 -0.82 -19.37
N THR A 161 24.04 -0.28 -19.07
CA THR A 161 25.34 -0.87 -19.44
C THR A 161 26.01 -1.64 -18.29
N PHE A 162 25.39 -1.65 -17.10
CA PHE A 162 25.91 -2.38 -15.95
C PHE A 162 25.95 -3.88 -16.23
N GLU A 163 27.13 -4.49 -16.11
CA GLU A 163 27.37 -5.92 -16.38
C GLU A 163 26.83 -6.82 -15.25
N GLY A 164 26.66 -6.24 -14.06
CA GLY A 164 26.10 -6.92 -12.89
C GLY A 164 24.57 -6.96 -12.87
N SER A 165 24.01 -7.44 -11.75
CA SER A 165 22.55 -7.51 -11.58
C SER A 165 21.99 -6.25 -10.93
N ILE A 166 20.94 -5.66 -11.52
CA ILE A 166 20.12 -4.61 -10.89
C ILE A 166 18.80 -5.23 -10.43
N ILE A 167 18.55 -5.23 -9.12
CA ILE A 167 17.40 -5.90 -8.50
C ILE A 167 16.63 -4.89 -7.65
N HIS A 168 15.32 -4.78 -7.85
CA HIS A 168 14.48 -3.99 -6.95
C HIS A 168 13.93 -4.87 -5.80
N THR A 169 13.82 -4.34 -4.59
CA THR A 169 13.34 -5.11 -3.41
C THR A 169 11.96 -5.74 -3.61
N ALA A 170 11.04 -5.01 -4.25
CA ALA A 170 9.71 -5.51 -4.63
C ALA A 170 9.69 -6.57 -5.76
N GLN A 171 10.83 -6.87 -6.39
CA GLN A 171 10.99 -7.88 -7.43
C GLN A 171 12.19 -8.79 -7.10
N TRP A 172 12.30 -9.15 -5.82
CA TRP A 172 13.41 -9.94 -5.32
C TRP A 172 13.52 -11.30 -6.02
N GLN A 173 14.71 -11.62 -6.50
CA GLN A 173 14.98 -12.89 -7.17
C GLN A 173 15.60 -13.86 -6.16
N LYS A 174 14.93 -14.99 -5.89
CA LYS A 174 15.41 -15.99 -4.92
C LYS A 174 16.74 -16.66 -5.31
N SER A 175 17.11 -16.58 -6.59
CA SER A 175 18.35 -17.15 -7.14
C SER A 175 19.57 -16.25 -6.99
N VAL A 176 19.43 -15.02 -6.47
CA VAL A 176 20.58 -14.13 -6.30
C VAL A 176 21.52 -14.67 -5.23
N ASP A 177 22.80 -14.86 -5.58
CA ASP A 177 23.85 -15.24 -4.64
C ASP A 177 24.67 -14.00 -4.28
N LEU A 178 24.70 -13.68 -2.99
CA LEU A 178 25.40 -12.51 -2.47
C LEU A 178 26.81 -12.84 -1.99
N ARG A 179 27.18 -14.13 -1.88
CA ARG A 179 28.47 -14.56 -1.34
C ARG A 179 29.62 -14.04 -2.20
N ASP A 180 30.63 -13.53 -1.53
CA ASP A 180 31.83 -12.94 -2.16
C ASP A 180 31.54 -11.72 -3.08
N LYS A 181 30.32 -11.18 -3.07
CA LYS A 181 29.89 -10.05 -3.91
C LYS A 181 29.99 -8.69 -3.23
N HIS A 182 30.36 -7.68 -4.01
CA HIS A 182 30.26 -6.27 -3.65
C HIS A 182 28.86 -5.76 -4.00
N VAL A 183 28.06 -5.42 -2.99
CA VAL A 183 26.64 -5.08 -3.15
C VAL A 183 26.42 -3.61 -2.87
N SER A 184 25.82 -2.90 -3.82
CA SER A 184 25.42 -1.50 -3.66
C SER A 184 23.92 -1.38 -3.43
N VAL A 185 23.50 -0.80 -2.30
CA VAL A 185 22.09 -0.56 -1.97
C VAL A 185 21.76 0.90 -2.22
N ILE A 186 20.87 1.17 -3.18
CA ILE A 186 20.44 2.53 -3.51
C ILE A 186 19.09 2.80 -2.85
N GLY A 187 19.05 3.82 -2.02
CA GLY A 187 17.83 4.32 -1.40
C GLY A 187 17.83 4.16 0.12
N ASN A 188 17.11 5.08 0.73
CA ASN A 188 16.81 5.07 2.14
C ASN A 188 15.32 5.39 2.31
N GLY A 189 14.56 4.48 2.91
CA GLY A 189 13.27 4.82 3.47
C GLY A 189 13.33 5.35 4.89
N GLY A 190 13.20 6.65 5.01
CA GLY A 190 12.68 7.26 6.22
C GLY A 190 12.91 8.76 6.23
N VAL A 191 12.11 9.54 5.51
CA VAL A 191 12.00 10.97 5.84
C VAL A 191 11.01 11.08 7.00
N SER A 192 11.50 11.51 8.15
CA SER A 192 10.63 11.89 9.26
C SER A 192 9.76 13.07 8.80
N PRO A 193 8.43 13.03 8.99
CA PRO A 193 7.57 14.18 8.70
C PRO A 193 7.86 15.38 9.62
N TYR A 194 8.83 15.25 10.54
CA TYR A 194 9.18 16.23 11.56
C TYR A 194 10.51 16.97 11.29
N SER A 195 11.29 16.62 10.26
CA SER A 195 12.58 17.27 9.95
C SER A 195 12.56 17.96 8.58
N CYS A 196 11.97 19.16 8.51
CA CYS A 196 11.89 19.94 7.27
C CYS A 196 13.02 20.98 7.11
N ASP A 197 13.87 21.20 8.13
CA ASP A 197 14.72 22.40 8.16
C ASP A 197 15.97 22.35 7.26
N ARG A 198 16.32 21.22 6.63
CA ARG A 198 17.60 21.10 5.86
C ARG A 198 17.57 20.24 4.59
N VAL A 199 16.41 19.86 4.07
CA VAL A 199 16.35 18.90 2.96
C VAL A 199 15.96 19.61 1.66
N GLY A 200 16.88 19.65 0.71
CA GLY A 200 16.68 20.27 -0.61
C GLY A 200 15.55 19.62 -1.42
N LYS A 201 15.16 20.31 -2.50
CA LYS A 201 14.03 19.98 -3.42
C LYS A 201 14.06 18.58 -4.08
N TYR A 202 15.13 17.79 -3.89
CA TYR A 202 15.34 16.47 -4.50
C TYR A 202 15.52 15.35 -3.46
N SER A 203 14.77 15.39 -2.36
CA SER A 203 14.85 14.33 -1.36
C SER A 203 14.13 13.05 -1.80
N ASP A 204 14.84 11.93 -1.63
CA ASP A 204 14.36 10.59 -1.94
C ASP A 204 13.11 10.29 -1.13
N ARG A 205 11.99 10.22 -1.84
CA ARG A 205 10.71 9.78 -1.31
C ARG A 205 10.91 8.31 -0.87
N SER A 206 10.37 7.94 0.29
CA SER A 206 10.90 6.91 1.23
C SER A 206 10.45 5.43 1.02
N ALA A 207 11.38 4.45 0.97
CA ALA A 207 11.08 3.00 1.08
C ALA A 207 11.85 2.28 2.19
N ALA A 208 11.17 1.92 3.30
CA ALA A 208 11.79 1.35 4.51
C ALA A 208 12.50 -0.02 4.31
N SER A 209 12.40 -0.57 3.11
CA SER A 209 13.00 -1.86 2.73
C SER A 209 14.50 -1.95 2.97
N ALA A 210 15.27 -0.85 2.82
CA ALA A 210 16.72 -0.88 3.07
C ALA A 210 17.06 -1.22 4.53
N ILE A 211 16.29 -0.70 5.49
CA ILE A 211 16.50 -0.93 6.94
C ILE A 211 16.27 -2.40 7.29
N GLN A 212 15.30 -3.03 6.64
CA GLN A 212 14.99 -4.45 6.83
C GLN A 212 15.98 -5.35 6.07
N LEU A 213 16.42 -4.93 4.89
CA LEU A 213 17.27 -5.71 3.99
C LEU A 213 18.74 -5.75 4.43
N VAL A 214 19.34 -4.57 4.67
CA VAL A 214 20.79 -4.43 4.92
C VAL A 214 21.29 -5.36 6.03
N PRO A 215 20.60 -5.49 7.19
CA PRO A 215 21.05 -6.40 8.25
C PRO A 215 21.10 -7.87 7.84
N GLU A 216 20.28 -8.28 6.87
CA GLU A 216 20.26 -9.65 6.39
C GLU A 216 21.34 -9.89 5.33
N ILE A 217 21.49 -8.99 4.35
CA ILE A 217 22.44 -9.18 3.25
C ILE A 217 23.90 -9.01 3.67
N ILE A 218 24.18 -8.18 4.67
CA ILE A 218 25.56 -7.91 5.13
C ILE A 218 26.23 -9.12 5.79
N LYS A 219 25.43 -10.10 6.21
CA LYS A 219 25.91 -11.37 6.77
C LYS A 219 26.52 -12.27 5.70
N GLU A 220 26.14 -12.08 4.44
CA GLU A 220 26.50 -12.94 3.31
C GLU A 220 27.43 -12.24 2.30
N ALA A 221 27.20 -10.93 2.06
CA ALA A 221 27.96 -10.15 1.10
C ALA A 221 29.39 -9.84 1.55
N LYS A 222 30.31 -9.77 0.57
CA LYS A 222 31.71 -9.38 0.83
C LYS A 222 31.82 -7.95 1.32
N SER A 223 31.08 -7.04 0.69
CA SER A 223 30.89 -5.67 1.18
C SER A 223 29.52 -5.16 0.78
N VAL A 224 28.97 -4.27 1.60
CA VAL A 224 27.72 -3.56 1.32
C VAL A 224 27.97 -2.06 1.38
N THR A 225 27.73 -1.36 0.27
CA THR A 225 27.75 0.11 0.22
C THR A 225 26.33 0.61 0.06
N GLN A 226 25.84 1.40 1.02
CA GLN A 226 24.52 2.01 0.95
C GLN A 226 24.61 3.50 0.60
N PHE A 227 23.87 3.88 -0.44
CA PHE A 227 23.70 5.28 -0.85
C PHE A 227 22.47 5.87 -0.18
N MET A 228 22.69 6.84 0.70
CA MET A 228 21.71 7.44 1.58
C MET A 228 21.71 8.98 1.47
N ARG A 229 20.75 9.56 0.73
CA ARG A 229 20.64 11.02 0.57
C ARG A 229 20.10 11.77 1.79
N SER A 230 19.35 11.10 2.67
CA SER A 230 18.73 11.70 3.85
C SER A 230 18.95 10.80 5.06
N SER A 231 19.14 11.36 6.26
CA SER A 231 19.41 10.58 7.46
C SER A 231 18.20 9.74 7.90
N HIS A 232 18.45 8.52 8.36
CA HIS A 232 17.43 7.75 9.08
C HIS A 232 17.14 8.36 10.45
N HIS A 233 15.90 8.20 10.87
CA HIS A 233 15.49 8.37 12.26
C HIS A 233 15.09 6.96 12.76
N LEU A 234 15.91 6.33 13.62
CA LEU A 234 15.76 4.91 14.04
C LEU A 234 15.38 4.72 15.53
N VAL A 235 14.40 3.85 15.79
CA VAL A 235 13.94 3.40 17.12
C VAL A 235 14.44 1.98 17.19
N GLU A 236 15.35 1.71 18.12
CA GLU A 236 15.62 0.33 18.47
C GLU A 236 14.35 -0.30 19.02
N SER A 237 13.89 -1.35 18.34
CA SER A 237 12.68 -2.06 18.72
C SER A 237 12.92 -3.55 18.58
N PRO A 238 13.16 -4.25 19.70
CA PRO A 238 13.26 -5.70 19.66
C PRO A 238 11.94 -6.29 19.20
N ASN A 239 12.04 -7.28 18.30
CA ASN A 239 10.88 -8.04 17.86
C ASN A 239 10.70 -9.26 18.76
N TYR A 240 9.78 -9.16 19.71
CA TYR A 240 9.53 -10.21 20.70
C TYR A 240 8.88 -11.44 20.09
N GLU A 241 9.31 -12.61 20.53
CA GLU A 241 8.67 -13.89 20.19
C GLU A 241 7.39 -14.08 21.00
N ILE A 242 6.37 -14.62 20.34
CA ILE A 242 5.12 -15.05 20.96
C ILE A 242 5.28 -16.55 21.22
N SER A 243 5.38 -16.92 22.50
CA SER A 243 5.61 -18.32 22.88
C SER A 243 4.43 -19.22 22.48
N PRO A 244 4.66 -20.53 22.29
CA PRO A 244 3.60 -21.50 22.00
C PRO A 244 2.48 -21.51 23.05
N PHE A 245 2.80 -21.18 24.30
CA PHE A 245 1.81 -20.99 25.36
C PHE A 245 0.82 -19.86 25.01
N TRP A 246 1.32 -18.68 24.64
CA TRP A 246 0.46 -17.55 24.27
C TRP A 246 -0.32 -17.81 22.98
N GLN A 247 0.29 -18.46 21.98
CA GLN A 247 -0.41 -18.89 20.77
C GLN A 247 -1.58 -19.83 21.11
N SER A 248 -1.37 -20.77 22.03
CA SER A 248 -2.42 -21.67 22.53
C SER A 248 -3.51 -20.89 23.27
N VAL A 249 -3.15 -19.96 24.15
CA VAL A 249 -4.12 -19.09 24.85
C VAL A 249 -4.97 -18.31 23.85
N PHE A 250 -4.37 -17.71 22.82
CA PHE A 250 -5.12 -16.98 21.80
C PHE A 250 -6.01 -17.88 20.95
N CYS A 251 -5.63 -19.14 20.74
CA CYS A 251 -6.42 -20.13 20.03
C CYS A 251 -7.66 -20.56 20.83
N TYR A 252 -7.49 -20.89 22.12
CA TYR A 252 -8.59 -21.36 22.98
C TYR A 252 -9.44 -20.23 23.59
N HIS A 253 -8.88 -19.04 23.74
CA HIS A 253 -9.55 -17.87 24.30
C HIS A 253 -9.42 -16.65 23.36
N PRO A 254 -10.14 -16.65 22.22
CA PRO A 254 -10.04 -15.57 21.22
C PRO A 254 -10.45 -14.20 21.77
N SER A 255 -11.28 -14.14 22.82
CA SER A 255 -11.63 -12.88 23.50
C SER A 255 -10.41 -12.14 24.04
N ILE A 256 -9.39 -12.84 24.53
CA ILE A 256 -8.14 -12.23 25.01
C ILE A 256 -7.42 -11.55 23.85
N LEU A 257 -7.36 -12.21 22.69
CA LEU A 257 -6.77 -11.65 21.48
C LEU A 257 -7.52 -10.38 21.03
N TYR A 258 -8.86 -10.37 21.10
CA TYR A 258 -9.66 -9.18 20.81
C TYR A 258 -9.41 -8.04 21.80
N VAL A 259 -9.32 -8.31 23.10
CA VAL A 259 -9.01 -7.30 24.12
C VAL A 259 -7.62 -6.70 23.86
N LEU A 260 -6.60 -7.53 23.64
CA LEU A 260 -5.25 -7.06 23.35
C LEU A 260 -5.20 -6.26 22.04
N ARG A 261 -5.93 -6.70 21.00
CA ARG A 261 -6.07 -5.95 19.75
C ARG A 261 -6.69 -4.58 19.99
N PHE A 262 -7.75 -4.50 20.80
CA PHE A 262 -8.43 -3.24 21.12
C PHE A 262 -7.49 -2.30 21.89
N LEU A 263 -6.80 -2.78 22.92
CA LEU A 263 -5.84 -1.97 23.69
C LEU A 263 -4.70 -1.46 22.80
N MET A 264 -4.17 -2.32 21.93
CA MET A 264 -3.12 -1.93 20.97
C MET A 264 -3.63 -0.92 19.95
N PHE A 265 -4.87 -1.07 19.48
CA PHE A 265 -5.52 -0.10 18.61
C PHE A 265 -5.65 1.27 19.30
N ILE A 266 -6.09 1.34 20.56
CA ILE A 266 -6.16 2.60 21.32
C ILE A 266 -4.77 3.22 21.47
N TYR A 267 -3.75 2.44 21.79
CA TYR A 267 -2.36 2.91 21.87
C TYR A 267 -1.88 3.56 20.56
N MET A 268 -2.11 2.88 19.43
CA MET A 268 -1.79 3.39 18.10
C MET A 268 -2.61 4.63 17.74
N GLU A 269 -3.90 4.65 18.10
CA GLU A 269 -4.82 5.75 17.81
C GLU A 269 -4.40 7.05 18.51
N VAL A 270 -3.87 6.98 19.75
CA VAL A 270 -3.31 8.16 20.44
C VAL A 270 -2.17 8.79 19.64
N SER A 271 -1.46 8.01 18.80
CA SER A 271 -0.41 8.56 17.94
C SER A 271 -0.95 9.52 16.87
N PHE A 272 -2.27 9.52 16.58
CA PHE A 272 -2.91 10.51 15.71
C PHE A 272 -2.61 11.95 16.13
N LEU A 273 -2.51 12.24 17.44
CA LEU A 273 -2.23 13.59 17.92
C LEU A 273 -0.94 14.17 17.33
N HIS A 274 0.06 13.33 17.05
CA HIS A 274 1.33 13.77 16.46
C HIS A 274 1.17 14.36 15.05
N SER A 275 0.10 14.01 14.34
CA SER A 275 -0.15 14.52 12.99
C SER A 275 -0.69 15.94 12.98
N GLN A 276 -1.28 16.40 14.07
CA GLN A 276 -2.01 17.66 14.15
C GLN A 276 -1.06 18.85 14.34
N THR A 277 -1.31 19.97 13.65
CA THR A 277 -0.47 21.18 13.78
C THR A 277 -0.76 22.00 15.04
N ASN A 278 -1.84 21.68 15.76
CA ASN A 278 -2.28 22.35 16.98
C ASN A 278 -1.33 22.15 18.19
N ASN A 279 -1.61 22.85 19.30
CA ASN A 279 -0.80 22.78 20.54
C ASN A 279 -0.62 21.36 21.09
N PRO A 280 -1.69 20.54 21.27
CA PRO A 280 -1.54 19.15 21.68
C PRO A 280 -0.62 18.35 20.76
N GLY A 281 -0.74 18.52 19.43
CA GLY A 281 0.12 17.83 18.48
C GLY A 281 1.58 18.28 18.54
N ARG A 282 1.83 19.59 18.71
CA ARG A 282 3.18 20.12 18.96
C ARG A 282 3.81 19.55 20.24
N LEU A 283 3.04 19.48 21.32
CA LEU A 283 3.50 18.91 22.59
C LEU A 283 3.75 17.40 22.49
N ALA A 284 2.87 16.66 21.84
CA ALA A 284 3.04 15.23 21.59
C ALA A 284 4.31 14.96 20.77
N ARG A 285 4.54 15.76 19.72
CA ARG A 285 5.79 15.71 18.94
C ARG A 285 7.01 16.08 19.77
N ALA A 286 6.98 17.16 20.54
CA ALA A 286 8.10 17.56 21.39
C ALA A 286 8.43 16.51 22.47
N ASN A 287 7.40 15.89 23.07
CA ASN A 287 7.56 14.81 24.04
C ASN A 287 8.15 13.57 23.38
N SER A 288 7.59 13.17 22.23
CA SER A 288 8.17 12.12 21.40
C SER A 288 9.60 12.46 21.02
N GLU A 289 9.91 13.69 20.59
CA GLU A 289 11.24 14.13 20.19
C GLU A 289 12.25 14.05 21.35
N ARG A 290 11.83 14.43 22.56
CA ARG A 290 12.61 14.33 23.78
C ARG A 290 12.91 12.88 24.13
N ASN A 291 11.88 12.04 24.14
CA ASN A 291 12.02 10.58 24.29
C ASN A 291 12.82 9.99 23.11
N SER A 292 12.85 10.68 21.97
CA SER A 292 13.49 10.21 20.75
C SER A 292 14.97 10.56 20.64
N ARG A 293 15.45 11.54 21.43
CA ARG A 293 16.89 11.62 21.71
C ARG A 293 17.40 10.34 22.38
N GLU A 294 16.47 9.51 22.90
CA GLU A 294 16.68 8.10 23.27
C GLU A 294 16.08 7.08 22.24
N TYR A 295 15.07 7.42 21.39
CA TYR A 295 14.33 6.51 20.46
C TYR A 295 13.57 7.16 19.23
N ARG A 296 13.98 7.07 17.92
CA ARG A 296 13.37 7.82 16.76
C ARG A 296 12.73 7.03 15.58
N ARG A 297 11.45 7.14 15.22
CA ARG A 297 10.69 6.02 14.56
C ARG A 297 11.05 5.61 13.10
N VAL A 298 11.88 4.59 12.96
CA VAL A 298 11.68 3.39 12.14
C VAL A 298 12.08 2.21 13.01
N PHE A 299 11.29 1.12 13.01
CA PHE A 299 11.55 -0.03 13.88
C PHE A 299 12.81 -0.75 13.43
N ASP A 300 13.92 -0.34 14.04
CA ASP A 300 15.21 -0.93 13.83
C ASP A 300 15.35 -2.17 14.68
N ARG A 301 15.62 -3.30 14.01
CA ARG A 301 15.88 -4.59 14.64
C ARG A 301 17.37 -4.94 14.66
N ALA A 302 18.17 -4.36 13.75
CA ALA A 302 19.58 -4.73 13.53
C ALA A 302 20.39 -3.79 12.58
N TYR A 303 19.77 -2.78 11.99
CA TYR A 303 20.39 -1.83 11.08
C TYR A 303 21.46 -0.98 11.77
N THR A 304 21.22 -0.42 12.96
CA THR A 304 22.26 0.30 13.72
C THR A 304 23.49 -0.56 13.95
N LYS A 305 23.31 -1.84 14.26
CA LYS A 305 24.42 -2.80 14.41
C LYS A 305 25.18 -3.02 13.10
N SER A 306 24.52 -2.92 11.96
CA SER A 306 25.14 -3.05 10.64
C SER A 306 26.06 -1.87 10.32
N LEU A 307 25.75 -0.66 10.82
CA LEU A 307 26.58 0.54 10.66
C LEU A 307 27.98 0.39 11.25
N HIS A 308 28.17 -0.50 12.21
CA HIS A 308 29.44 -0.73 12.91
C HIS A 308 30.25 -1.89 12.35
N ARG A 309 29.81 -2.52 11.27
CA ARG A 309 30.54 -3.64 10.65
C ARG A 309 31.60 -3.13 9.69
N ASP A 310 32.76 -3.78 9.69
CA ASP A 310 33.90 -3.42 8.82
C ASP A 310 33.59 -3.56 7.32
N ASN A 311 32.62 -4.42 6.97
CA ASN A 311 32.19 -4.66 5.59
C ASN A 311 30.99 -3.79 5.16
N PHE A 312 30.64 -2.76 5.93
CA PHE A 312 29.59 -1.80 5.59
C PHE A 312 30.16 -0.42 5.28
N THR A 313 29.62 0.24 4.26
CA THR A 313 29.92 1.65 3.99
C THR A 313 28.61 2.40 3.76
N LEU A 314 28.40 3.47 4.52
CA LEU A 314 27.27 4.38 4.34
C LEU A 314 27.78 5.68 3.73
N THR A 315 27.26 6.05 2.56
CA THR A 315 27.62 7.30 1.88
C THR A 315 26.38 8.12 1.55
N ASN A 316 26.51 9.44 1.64
CA ASN A 316 25.51 10.39 1.16
C ASN A 316 25.94 11.10 -0.13
N ASP A 317 27.05 10.65 -0.72
CA ASP A 317 27.59 11.19 -1.97
C ASP A 317 26.63 10.86 -3.14
N PRO A 318 26.11 11.85 -3.88
CA PRO A 318 25.18 11.60 -4.97
C PRO A 318 25.77 10.71 -6.05
N ILE A 319 24.98 9.74 -6.51
CA ILE A 319 25.31 8.94 -7.69
C ILE A 319 25.12 9.81 -8.93
N VAL A 320 26.15 9.87 -9.79
CA VAL A 320 26.12 10.65 -11.05
C VAL A 320 26.08 9.76 -12.29
N GLN A 321 26.69 8.58 -12.25
CA GLN A 321 26.76 7.67 -13.40
C GLN A 321 26.93 6.22 -12.94
N ILE A 322 26.39 5.27 -13.69
CA ILE A 322 26.69 3.84 -13.56
C ILE A 322 27.63 3.45 -14.71
N LYS A 323 28.78 2.88 -14.37
CA LYS A 323 29.72 2.26 -15.30
C LYS A 323 29.44 0.75 -15.38
N PRO A 324 30.01 0.02 -16.36
CA PRO A 324 29.83 -1.43 -16.49
C PRO A 324 30.05 -2.22 -15.19
N THR A 325 31.00 -1.82 -14.35
CA THR A 325 31.35 -2.54 -13.12
C THR A 325 31.37 -1.67 -11.85
N ALA A 326 30.91 -0.42 -11.93
CA ALA A 326 31.06 0.53 -10.82
C ALA A 326 29.98 1.61 -10.78
N ILE A 327 29.76 2.18 -9.60
CA ILE A 327 28.93 3.37 -9.38
C ILE A 327 29.86 4.56 -9.22
N VAL A 328 29.67 5.60 -10.02
CA VAL A 328 30.43 6.85 -9.96
C VAL A 328 29.64 7.86 -9.14
N THR A 329 30.31 8.47 -8.17
CA THR A 329 29.72 9.51 -7.32
C THR A 329 30.12 10.93 -7.73
N ASP A 330 29.49 11.94 -7.15
CA ASP A 330 29.78 13.34 -7.45
C ASP A 330 31.21 13.73 -7.05
N SER A 331 31.73 13.18 -5.94
CA SER A 331 33.14 13.32 -5.55
C SER A 331 34.14 12.63 -6.48
N LYS A 332 33.68 11.97 -7.55
CA LYS A 332 34.46 11.19 -8.52
C LYS A 332 35.05 9.91 -7.95
N GLU A 333 34.50 9.41 -6.85
CA GLU A 333 34.79 8.06 -6.37
C GLU A 333 34.14 7.03 -7.29
N GLU A 334 34.85 5.92 -7.55
CA GLU A 334 34.33 4.77 -8.28
C GLU A 334 34.16 3.60 -7.31
N ILE A 335 32.91 3.28 -7.00
CA ILE A 335 32.54 2.21 -6.08
C ILE A 335 32.22 0.97 -6.90
N TYR A 336 33.12 -0.01 -6.87
CA TYR A 336 32.91 -1.30 -7.54
C TYR A 336 31.65 -2.00 -7.00
N ALA A 337 30.84 -2.57 -7.89
CA ALA A 337 29.64 -3.32 -7.53
C ALA A 337 29.42 -4.50 -8.48
N ASP A 338 29.15 -5.68 -7.92
CA ASP A 338 28.64 -6.84 -8.65
C ASP A 338 27.12 -6.78 -8.79
N ILE A 339 26.44 -6.20 -7.79
CA ILE A 339 24.98 -6.19 -7.66
C ILE A 339 24.55 -4.82 -7.17
N ILE A 340 23.53 -4.25 -7.80
CA ILE A 340 22.84 -3.04 -7.36
C ILE A 340 21.44 -3.41 -6.89
N ILE A 341 21.14 -3.15 -5.63
CA ILE A 341 19.81 -3.35 -5.05
C ILE A 341 19.09 -2.01 -4.91
N LEU A 342 17.94 -1.90 -5.54
CA LEU A 342 17.08 -0.71 -5.49
C LEU A 342 16.09 -0.84 -4.34
N ALA A 343 16.30 -0.04 -3.31
CA ALA A 343 15.35 0.27 -2.24
C ALA A 343 14.75 1.67 -2.45
N THR A 344 14.37 1.96 -3.70
CA THR A 344 13.96 3.29 -4.20
C THR A 344 12.45 3.51 -4.20
N GLY A 345 11.68 2.54 -3.70
CA GLY A 345 10.24 2.57 -3.53
C GLY A 345 9.45 2.44 -4.84
N PHE A 346 8.37 3.21 -4.98
CA PHE A 346 7.34 2.94 -5.99
C PHE A 346 7.01 4.18 -6.83
N ALA A 347 6.66 3.95 -8.10
CA ALA A 347 6.34 5.00 -9.07
C ALA A 347 4.87 5.49 -9.01
N LEU A 348 3.99 4.75 -8.32
CA LEU A 348 2.56 5.06 -8.14
C LEU A 348 1.75 5.18 -9.45
N THR A 349 2.24 4.55 -10.53
CA THR A 349 1.67 4.61 -11.89
C THR A 349 0.46 3.72 -12.11
N GLN A 350 0.06 2.89 -11.14
CA GLN A 350 -1.17 2.09 -11.24
C GLN A 350 -2.44 2.95 -11.37
N TYR A 351 -2.35 4.22 -11.00
CA TYR A 351 -3.40 5.22 -11.17
C TYR A 351 -3.40 5.90 -12.54
N ASP A 352 -2.50 5.51 -13.46
CA ASP A 352 -2.40 6.09 -14.80
C ASP A 352 -3.13 5.23 -15.85
N ILE A 353 -3.55 4.01 -15.47
CA ILE A 353 -4.41 3.15 -16.29
C ILE A 353 -5.67 3.92 -16.73
N GLU A 354 -6.09 3.74 -17.97
CA GLU A 354 -7.25 4.46 -18.49
C GLU A 354 -8.56 3.89 -17.94
N ILE A 355 -9.34 4.75 -17.26
CA ILE A 355 -10.70 4.44 -16.83
C ILE A 355 -11.61 5.53 -17.37
N LYS A 356 -12.71 5.13 -18.02
CA LYS A 356 -13.73 6.03 -18.57
C LYS A 356 -15.06 5.78 -17.88
N GLY A 357 -15.58 6.82 -17.24
CA GLY A 357 -16.92 6.84 -16.66
C GLY A 357 -17.98 7.28 -17.68
N ARG A 358 -19.02 7.96 -17.19
CA ARG A 358 -20.14 8.45 -18.01
C ARG A 358 -19.66 9.30 -19.18
N HIS A 359 -20.32 9.13 -20.33
CA HIS A 359 -20.07 9.92 -21.53
C HIS A 359 -18.59 9.96 -21.96
N GLY A 360 -17.83 8.91 -21.62
CA GLY A 360 -16.40 8.81 -21.92
C GLY A 360 -15.48 9.67 -21.05
N LYS A 361 -15.98 10.27 -19.96
CA LYS A 361 -15.16 11.09 -19.05
C LYS A 361 -14.04 10.24 -18.44
N THR A 362 -12.80 10.63 -18.68
CA THR A 362 -11.63 9.89 -18.18
C THR A 362 -11.34 10.25 -16.73
N ARG A 363 -10.78 9.30 -15.97
CA ARG A 363 -10.28 9.54 -14.61
C ARG A 363 -9.24 10.67 -14.56
N ALA A 364 -8.40 10.78 -15.58
CA ALA A 364 -7.42 11.84 -15.69
C ALA A 364 -8.08 13.23 -15.83
N GLN A 365 -9.14 13.36 -16.64
CA GLN A 365 -9.93 14.60 -16.73
C GLN A 365 -10.59 14.92 -15.39
N TYR A 366 -11.21 13.94 -14.75
CA TYR A 366 -11.83 14.10 -13.44
C TYR A 366 -10.85 14.62 -12.38
N TRP A 367 -9.67 14.01 -12.25
CA TRP A 367 -8.66 14.47 -11.28
C TRP A 367 -8.02 15.80 -11.65
N LYS A 368 -7.96 16.15 -12.93
CA LYS A 368 -7.53 17.49 -13.36
C LYS A 368 -8.54 18.55 -12.89
N GLU A 369 -9.84 18.29 -13.02
CA GLU A 369 -10.92 19.17 -12.54
C GLU A 369 -10.95 19.25 -11.01
N ALA A 370 -10.65 18.16 -10.31
CA ALA A 370 -10.56 18.10 -8.85
C ALA A 370 -9.26 18.68 -8.27
N GLU A 371 -8.35 19.19 -9.12
CA GLU A 371 -7.03 19.69 -8.73
C GLU A 371 -6.20 18.66 -7.93
N GLY A 372 -6.22 17.40 -8.35
CA GLY A 372 -5.45 16.32 -7.75
C GLY A 372 -6.19 14.99 -7.72
N LYS A 373 -5.46 13.91 -7.41
CA LYS A 373 -6.06 12.59 -7.18
C LYS A 373 -6.92 12.64 -5.93
N SER A 374 -8.23 12.52 -6.09
CA SER A 374 -9.18 12.64 -4.99
C SER A 374 -10.38 11.71 -5.20
N THR A 375 -10.99 11.30 -4.09
CA THR A 375 -12.16 10.41 -4.07
C THR A 375 -13.11 10.77 -2.94
N PHE A 376 -14.41 10.62 -3.19
CA PHE A 376 -15.45 10.73 -2.18
C PHE A 376 -15.34 9.56 -1.19
N LYS A 377 -15.28 9.90 0.10
CA LYS A 377 -15.14 8.93 1.21
C LYS A 377 -14.04 7.90 0.99
N THR A 378 -12.98 8.26 0.26
CA THR A 378 -11.83 7.39 -0.07
C THR A 378 -12.15 6.19 -0.98
N VAL A 379 -13.38 6.10 -1.52
CA VAL A 379 -13.88 4.91 -2.22
C VAL A 379 -14.46 5.19 -3.60
N ALA A 380 -15.03 6.35 -3.89
CA ALA A 380 -15.78 6.56 -5.14
C ALA A 380 -15.48 7.91 -5.80
N MET A 381 -15.94 8.10 -7.03
CA MET A 381 -15.87 9.36 -7.79
C MET A 381 -17.20 9.59 -8.49
N SER A 382 -17.69 10.83 -8.53
CA SER A 382 -18.82 11.20 -9.37
C SER A 382 -18.50 10.97 -10.85
N GLU A 383 -19.50 10.62 -11.66
CA GLU A 383 -19.37 10.23 -13.07
C GLU A 383 -18.72 8.84 -13.30
N PHE A 384 -18.36 8.10 -12.25
CA PHE A 384 -17.84 6.72 -12.33
C PHE A 384 -18.77 5.75 -11.58
N PRO A 385 -20.00 5.53 -12.09
CA PRO A 385 -20.98 4.68 -11.44
C PRO A 385 -20.48 3.26 -11.22
N ASN A 386 -20.87 2.64 -10.11
CA ASN A 386 -20.51 1.28 -9.70
C ASN A 386 -19.01 0.97 -9.63
N PHE A 387 -18.14 1.98 -9.69
CA PHE A 387 -16.70 1.83 -9.55
C PHE A 387 -16.25 2.28 -8.17
N PHE A 388 -15.49 1.41 -7.48
CA PHE A 388 -15.02 1.70 -6.13
C PHE A 388 -13.56 1.33 -5.94
N TYR A 389 -12.83 2.17 -5.20
CA TYR A 389 -11.52 1.84 -4.66
C TYR A 389 -11.63 1.21 -3.27
N ILE A 390 -10.74 0.25 -3.01
CA ILE A 390 -10.38 -0.17 -1.66
C ILE A 390 -8.87 0.04 -1.51
N LEU A 391 -8.46 0.88 -0.57
CA LEU A 391 -7.11 1.43 -0.40
C LEU A 391 -6.64 2.28 -1.61
N GLY A 392 -7.54 3.14 -2.12
CA GLY A 392 -7.25 4.10 -3.19
C GLY A 392 -6.72 5.45 -2.68
N PRO A 393 -6.86 6.54 -3.47
CA PRO A 393 -6.55 7.90 -3.01
C PRO A 393 -7.21 8.23 -1.67
N ASN A 394 -6.56 9.10 -0.89
CA ASN A 394 -7.03 9.59 0.42
C ASN A 394 -7.27 8.50 1.50
N SER A 395 -6.74 7.29 1.33
CA SER A 395 -6.90 6.18 2.29
C SER A 395 -5.65 5.88 3.17
N GLY A 396 -4.54 6.54 2.89
CA GLY A 396 -3.28 6.34 3.59
C GLY A 396 -3.36 6.70 5.07
N ARG A 397 -3.03 5.74 5.94
CA ARG A 397 -2.91 5.92 7.38
C ARG A 397 -1.52 5.54 7.85
N VAL A 398 -0.90 6.39 8.65
CA VAL A 398 0.52 6.24 9.07
C VAL A 398 0.69 5.86 10.54
N TYR A 399 -0.40 5.74 11.29
CA TYR A 399 -0.36 5.53 12.75
C TYR A 399 -1.15 4.31 13.23
N THR A 400 -1.96 3.69 12.37
CA THR A 400 -2.64 2.42 12.65
C THR A 400 -2.50 1.47 11.48
N SER A 401 -2.93 0.23 11.69
CA SER A 401 -3.08 -0.77 10.64
C SER A 401 -3.89 -0.28 9.45
N THR A 402 -3.34 -0.50 8.25
CA THR A 402 -4.04 -0.33 6.97
C THR A 402 -5.29 -1.20 6.87
N LEU A 403 -5.34 -2.34 7.58
CA LEU A 403 -6.52 -3.21 7.57
C LEU A 403 -7.76 -2.51 8.16
N VAL A 404 -7.59 -1.56 9.08
CA VAL A 404 -8.71 -0.80 9.66
C VAL A 404 -9.44 -0.01 8.58
N ILE A 405 -8.70 0.67 7.69
CA ILE A 405 -9.35 1.42 6.62
C ILE A 405 -9.88 0.51 5.52
N ILE A 406 -9.18 -0.57 5.18
CA ILE A 406 -9.68 -1.57 4.23
C ILE A 406 -11.04 -2.12 4.69
N GLU A 407 -11.15 -2.60 5.93
CA GLU A 407 -12.40 -3.15 6.44
C GLU A 407 -13.51 -2.10 6.53
N SER A 408 -13.18 -0.85 6.85
CA SER A 408 -14.16 0.25 6.89
C SER A 408 -14.67 0.61 5.48
N GLN A 409 -13.77 0.69 4.50
CA GLN A 409 -14.12 0.93 3.10
C GLN A 409 -14.94 -0.23 2.52
N VAL A 410 -14.55 -1.48 2.79
CA VAL A 410 -15.31 -2.66 2.38
C VAL A 410 -16.72 -2.62 2.96
N ASN A 411 -16.87 -2.30 4.25
CA ASN A 411 -18.20 -2.16 4.86
C ASN A 411 -19.05 -1.07 4.16
N LEU A 412 -18.46 0.10 3.89
CA LEU A 412 -19.15 1.16 3.15
C LEU A 412 -19.59 0.67 1.76
N VAL A 413 -18.68 0.07 0.99
CA VAL A 413 -18.96 -0.43 -0.35
C VAL A 413 -20.04 -1.51 -0.32
N ILE A 414 -19.98 -2.48 0.59
CA ILE A 414 -21.01 -3.53 0.76
C ILE A 414 -22.40 -2.93 0.97
N ASN A 415 -22.51 -1.88 1.79
CA ASN A 415 -23.81 -1.23 2.03
C ASN A 415 -24.31 -0.45 0.80
N VAL A 416 -23.40 0.20 0.08
CA VAL A 416 -23.71 1.01 -1.11
C VAL A 416 -24.10 0.13 -2.31
N ILE A 417 -23.42 -1.01 -2.52
CA ILE A 417 -23.71 -1.89 -3.66
C ILE A 417 -24.91 -2.81 -3.40
N ARG A 418 -25.41 -2.91 -2.16
CA ARG A 418 -26.51 -3.81 -1.79
C ARG A 418 -27.72 -3.67 -2.73
N PRO A 419 -28.24 -2.47 -3.06
CA PRO A 419 -29.35 -2.35 -4.01
C PRO A 419 -29.04 -2.87 -5.42
N ILE A 420 -27.77 -2.79 -5.86
CA ILE A 420 -27.33 -3.31 -7.16
C ILE A 420 -27.30 -4.84 -7.15
N ILE A 421 -26.74 -5.43 -6.09
CA ILE A 421 -26.69 -6.90 -5.90
C ILE A 421 -28.10 -7.48 -5.80
N LEU A 422 -28.99 -6.82 -5.04
CA LEU A 422 -30.39 -7.20 -4.87
C LEU A 422 -31.30 -6.84 -6.05
N ARG A 423 -30.75 -6.24 -7.13
CA ARG A 423 -31.49 -5.88 -8.36
C ARG A 423 -32.56 -4.80 -8.17
N HIS A 424 -32.44 -3.98 -7.14
CA HIS A 424 -33.31 -2.83 -6.90
C HIS A 424 -32.83 -1.55 -7.62
N ALA A 425 -31.58 -1.52 -8.06
CA ALA A 425 -31.00 -0.46 -8.88
C ALA A 425 -30.00 -1.06 -9.88
N SER A 426 -29.78 -0.37 -11.01
CA SER A 426 -28.79 -0.73 -12.03
C SER A 426 -27.45 -0.03 -11.81
N SER A 427 -27.46 1.19 -11.28
CA SER A 427 -26.24 1.91 -10.91
C SER A 427 -26.37 2.75 -9.65
N VAL A 428 -25.22 2.98 -9.03
CA VAL A 428 -25.03 3.91 -7.92
C VAL A 428 -23.78 4.75 -8.15
N GLU A 429 -23.87 6.04 -7.87
CA GLU A 429 -22.73 6.95 -7.93
C GLU A 429 -22.81 8.06 -6.87
N VAL A 430 -21.76 8.85 -6.79
CA VAL A 430 -21.67 9.99 -5.88
C VAL A 430 -22.34 11.20 -6.51
N ARG A 431 -23.16 11.92 -5.74
CA ARG A 431 -23.70 13.21 -6.17
C ARG A 431 -22.56 14.22 -6.34
N ALA A 432 -22.48 14.89 -7.49
CA ALA A 432 -21.42 15.86 -7.79
C ALA A 432 -21.24 16.94 -6.70
N SER A 433 -22.33 17.42 -6.10
CA SER A 433 -22.27 18.41 -5.01
C SER A 433 -21.68 17.84 -3.72
N GLY A 434 -22.01 16.58 -3.38
CA GLY A 434 -21.47 15.89 -2.20
C GLY A 434 -20.00 15.52 -2.38
N ASP A 435 -19.61 15.16 -3.60
CA ASP A 435 -18.21 14.91 -3.95
C ASP A 435 -17.35 16.15 -3.69
N LYS A 436 -17.72 17.28 -4.28
CA LYS A 436 -17.01 18.55 -4.09
C LYS A 436 -16.94 18.97 -2.62
N GLN A 437 -18.06 18.92 -1.90
CA GLN A 437 -18.10 19.28 -0.49
C GLN A 437 -17.15 18.41 0.36
N TYR A 438 -17.10 17.11 0.08
CA TYR A 438 -16.20 16.19 0.78
C TYR A 438 -14.73 16.53 0.48
N GLN A 439 -14.40 16.80 -0.78
CA GLN A 439 -13.05 17.14 -1.20
C GLN A 439 -12.55 18.45 -0.58
N ASP A 440 -13.40 19.48 -0.52
CA ASP A 440 -13.08 20.75 0.14
C ASP A 440 -12.79 20.54 1.63
N GLY A 441 -13.64 19.75 2.32
CA GLY A 441 -13.44 19.40 3.72
C GLY A 441 -12.17 18.57 3.97
N LEU A 442 -11.86 17.63 3.07
CA LEU A 442 -10.65 16.82 3.11
C LEU A 442 -9.39 17.67 2.97
N ASN A 443 -9.35 18.55 1.96
CA ASN A 443 -8.23 19.45 1.73
C ASN A 443 -8.01 20.37 2.93
N HIS A 444 -9.08 20.96 3.46
CA HIS A 444 -9.01 21.78 4.67
C HIS A 444 -8.52 21.01 5.90
N ALA A 445 -8.94 19.76 6.08
CA ALA A 445 -8.45 18.92 7.16
C ALA A 445 -6.95 18.60 7.00
N LEU A 446 -6.49 18.32 5.78
CA LEU A 446 -5.08 18.05 5.48
C LEU A 446 -4.16 19.25 5.76
N GLU A 447 -4.61 20.49 5.53
CA GLU A 447 -3.87 21.72 5.87
C GLU A 447 -3.54 21.84 7.36
N ASN A 448 -4.38 21.24 8.20
CA ASN A 448 -4.23 21.19 9.65
C ASN A 448 -3.35 20.02 10.12
N THR A 449 -2.74 19.28 9.18
CA THR A 449 -1.80 18.20 9.47
C THR A 449 -0.38 18.55 9.04
N ILE A 450 0.60 17.83 9.58
CA ILE A 450 2.00 17.89 9.13
C ILE A 450 2.21 17.31 7.72
N TYR A 451 1.25 16.54 7.21
CA TYR A 451 1.41 15.75 5.99
C TYR A 451 1.41 16.59 4.71
N ASN A 452 0.80 17.78 4.71
CA ASN A 452 0.89 18.75 3.61
C ASN A 452 2.18 19.58 3.64
N ARG A 453 2.90 19.60 4.77
CA ARG A 453 4.10 20.43 4.97
C ARG A 453 5.41 19.63 4.96
N SER A 454 5.31 18.33 4.68
CA SER A 454 6.46 17.44 4.62
C SER A 454 7.12 17.58 3.24
N CYS A 455 8.31 18.16 3.19
CA CYS A 455 9.14 18.15 1.98
C CYS A 455 9.34 16.68 1.56
N SER A 456 9.05 16.31 0.30
CA SER A 456 9.40 15.02 -0.33
C SER A 456 8.64 13.73 0.07
N SER A 457 7.30 13.76 0.12
CA SER A 457 6.53 12.49 0.13
C SER A 457 6.06 12.10 -1.28
N TYR A 458 6.01 10.80 -1.62
CA TYR A 458 5.41 10.32 -2.88
C TYR A 458 3.93 10.72 -3.01
N PHE A 459 3.33 11.08 -1.88
CA PHE A 459 1.92 11.43 -1.78
C PHE A 459 1.66 12.92 -1.98
N ILE A 460 2.68 13.74 -2.18
CA ILE A 460 2.52 15.14 -2.58
C ILE A 460 2.60 15.23 -4.10
N ASP A 461 1.51 15.71 -4.69
CA ASP A 461 1.46 16.02 -6.11
C ASP A 461 2.34 17.24 -6.42
N GLU A 462 3.20 17.12 -7.43
CA GLU A 462 4.23 18.14 -7.72
C GLU A 462 3.65 19.44 -8.27
N TYR A 463 2.50 19.37 -8.94
CA TYR A 463 1.88 20.51 -9.59
C TYR A 463 1.00 21.29 -8.62
N THR A 464 0.21 20.58 -7.82
CA THR A 464 -0.79 21.15 -6.93
C THR A 464 -0.26 21.36 -5.51
N GLY A 465 0.82 20.66 -5.13
CA GLY A 465 1.36 20.66 -3.77
C GLY A 465 0.44 19.98 -2.74
N LYS A 466 -0.67 19.37 -3.17
CA LYS A 466 -1.65 18.72 -2.29
C LYS A 466 -1.27 17.27 -2.00
N ASN A 467 -1.58 16.82 -0.79
CA ASN A 467 -1.46 15.41 -0.43
C ASN A 467 -2.65 14.62 -0.95
N TRP A 468 -2.39 13.66 -1.85
CA TRP A 468 -3.46 12.90 -2.50
C TRP A 468 -3.72 11.53 -1.88
N PHE A 469 -2.88 11.08 -0.94
CA PHE A 469 -2.99 9.73 -0.39
C PHE A 469 -3.50 9.69 1.04
N ILE A 470 -3.15 10.65 1.90
CA ILE A 470 -3.39 10.53 3.34
C ILE A 470 -4.87 10.79 3.70
N TYR A 471 -5.37 9.99 4.65
CA TYR A 471 -6.61 10.25 5.35
C TYR A 471 -6.35 11.14 6.59
N PRO A 472 -6.89 12.38 6.65
CA PRO A 472 -6.48 13.36 7.66
C PRO A 472 -7.16 13.22 9.02
N TRP A 473 -8.21 12.40 9.13
CA TRP A 473 -8.98 12.26 10.37
C TRP A 473 -8.62 10.98 11.14
N ASN A 474 -9.18 10.87 12.35
CA ASN A 474 -8.98 9.74 13.24
C ASN A 474 -9.91 8.55 12.88
N SER A 475 -9.71 7.40 13.53
CA SER A 475 -10.51 6.19 13.33
C SER A 475 -11.97 6.35 13.75
N VAL A 476 -12.29 7.23 14.71
CA VAL A 476 -13.67 7.47 15.14
C VAL A 476 -14.44 8.17 14.02
N HIS A 477 -13.84 9.19 13.42
CA HIS A 477 -14.38 9.85 12.24
C HIS A 477 -14.52 8.89 11.06
N LEU A 478 -13.50 8.05 10.82
CA LEU A 478 -13.55 7.00 9.81
C LEU A 478 -14.74 6.06 10.01
N TRP A 479 -14.91 5.55 11.25
CA TRP A 479 -16.02 4.68 11.60
C TRP A 479 -17.37 5.38 11.41
N TRP A 480 -17.51 6.62 11.90
CA TRP A 480 -18.73 7.41 11.71
C TRP A 480 -19.07 7.58 10.23
N GLU A 481 -18.11 8.00 9.41
CA GLU A 481 -18.33 8.27 7.99
C GLU A 481 -18.69 7.02 7.17
N MET A 482 -18.09 5.88 7.51
CA MET A 482 -18.22 4.63 6.73
C MET A 482 -19.29 3.67 7.26
N TYR A 483 -19.72 3.81 8.52
CA TYR A 483 -20.75 2.95 9.13
C TYR A 483 -22.06 3.70 9.36
N TRP A 484 -21.99 4.88 9.99
CA TRP A 484 -23.20 5.61 10.39
C TRP A 484 -23.70 6.54 9.28
N ASN A 485 -22.79 7.28 8.65
CA ASN A 485 -23.08 8.19 7.55
C ASN A 485 -23.06 7.51 6.17
N ALA A 486 -23.05 6.17 6.13
CA ALA A 486 -22.75 5.39 4.93
C ALA A 486 -23.69 5.69 3.75
N ALA A 487 -24.97 5.96 4.01
CA ALA A 487 -25.99 6.19 2.98
C ALA A 487 -26.01 7.61 2.40
N VAL A 488 -25.26 8.56 2.98
CA VAL A 488 -25.29 9.97 2.55
C VAL A 488 -24.33 10.21 1.40
N GLY A 489 -24.81 10.92 0.38
CA GLY A 489 -24.02 11.37 -0.78
C GLY A 489 -24.18 10.52 -2.04
N TRP A 490 -25.01 9.47 -2.01
CA TRP A 490 -25.22 8.56 -3.13
C TRP A 490 -26.49 8.87 -3.92
N GLU A 491 -26.45 8.54 -5.21
CA GLU A 491 -27.57 8.56 -6.13
C GLU A 491 -27.70 7.18 -6.78
N TYR A 492 -28.93 6.65 -6.82
CA TYR A 492 -29.24 5.33 -7.37
C TYR A 492 -30.12 5.49 -8.60
N HIS A 493 -29.81 4.78 -9.67
CA HIS A 493 -30.59 4.75 -10.89
C HIS A 493 -31.13 3.34 -11.12
N THR A 494 -32.36 3.25 -11.62
CA THR A 494 -33.04 2.00 -11.94
C THR A 494 -32.92 1.67 -13.41
#